data_AF-A0A421BVT4-F1
#
_entry.id   AF-A0A421BVT4-F1
#
_cell.length_a   1.000
_cell.length_b   1.000
_cell.length_c   1.000
_cell.angle_alpha   90.00
_cell.angle_beta   90.00
_cell.angle_gamma   90.00
#
_symmetry.space_group_name_H-M   'P 1'
#
loop_
_entity.id
_entity.type
_entity.pdbx_description
1 polymer ?
#
loop_
_entity_poly.entity_id
_entity_poly.type
_entity_poly.pdbx_seq_one_letter_code
_entity_poly.pdbx_strand_id
1 'polypeptide(L)'
;MSSRETLTLYLDAPALRRVEAGTHNFFGKVIAAVTGAGWQVALEESTLASRLAAPARPGHALFHMEEPTHERALTCRRSYVGAFWQIEAVAERWHWPVARAAFDPETVDARQAEIFFRNWRNRLWPGGCDTTDRGHIFVPLQGRLLDHRSFQSMSPLAMLETLLARTYRPIIATLHPNEIYLDDETAALAALAARHPRLTVQKGGSAEVLAGCTMVACENSAMAFEGYFLEKPALLFAQIDFHHIAASVPRDGIEAALAPRPAPDVRRYLYWFLQQRAINAGRGDSGDRILTALRRNGWPI
;
A
#
# COMPACT_ATOMS: atom_id res chain seq x y z
N MET A 1 29.87 -26.96 -16.86
CA MET A 1 28.74 -26.94 -15.90
C MET A 1 28.44 -25.48 -15.61
N SER A 2 27.32 -24.94 -16.11
CA SER A 2 26.91 -23.58 -15.74
C SER A 2 26.68 -23.55 -14.23
N SER A 3 27.31 -22.64 -13.49
CA SER A 3 26.95 -22.39 -12.09
C SER A 3 25.45 -22.11 -12.03
N ARG A 4 24.72 -22.79 -11.15
CA ARG A 4 23.31 -22.45 -10.92
C ARG A 4 23.25 -21.05 -10.31
N GLU A 5 22.46 -20.16 -10.91
CA GLU A 5 22.20 -18.82 -10.37
C GLU A 5 21.55 -18.94 -8.99
N THR A 6 21.83 -17.98 -8.10
CA THR A 6 21.29 -17.95 -6.73
C THR A 6 20.44 -16.70 -6.52
N LEU A 7 19.24 -16.88 -5.97
CA LEU A 7 18.43 -15.80 -5.40
C LEU A 7 18.60 -15.78 -3.87
N THR A 8 19.02 -14.66 -3.30
CA THR A 8 18.99 -14.44 -1.85
C THR A 8 17.74 -13.65 -1.46
N LEU A 9 16.91 -14.21 -0.58
CA LEU A 9 15.78 -13.52 0.02
C LEU A 9 16.23 -12.83 1.31
N TYR A 10 16.13 -11.50 1.33
CA TYR A 10 16.45 -10.67 2.49
C TYR A 10 15.16 -10.33 3.24
N LEU A 11 15.03 -10.85 4.46
CA LEU A 11 13.79 -10.86 5.23
C LEU A 11 14.02 -10.28 6.63
N ASP A 12 13.04 -9.56 7.17
CA ASP A 12 13.00 -9.28 8.61
C ASP A 12 12.94 -10.59 9.42
N ALA A 13 13.42 -10.59 10.66
CA ALA A 13 13.51 -11.80 11.47
C ALA A 13 12.16 -12.56 11.62
N PRO A 14 11.01 -11.90 11.85
CA PRO A 14 9.71 -12.56 11.83
C PRO A 14 9.37 -13.25 10.49
N ALA A 15 9.61 -12.59 9.36
CA ALA A 15 9.37 -13.15 8.03
C ALA A 15 10.32 -14.32 7.75
N LEU A 16 11.60 -14.20 8.07
CA LEU A 16 12.62 -15.24 7.92
C LEU A 16 12.19 -16.54 8.62
N ARG A 17 11.86 -16.45 9.92
CA ARG A 17 11.41 -17.62 10.70
C ARG A 17 10.19 -18.30 10.08
N ARG A 18 9.24 -17.52 9.53
CA ARG A 18 8.06 -18.07 8.86
C ARG A 18 8.40 -18.76 7.54
N VAL A 19 9.39 -18.26 6.81
CA VAL A 19 9.88 -18.87 5.56
C VAL A 19 10.61 -20.17 5.87
N GLU A 20 11.51 -20.18 6.85
CA GLU A 20 12.22 -21.39 7.31
C GLU A 20 11.26 -22.47 7.80
N ALA A 21 10.20 -22.08 8.52
CA ALA A 21 9.15 -23.00 8.94
C ALA A 21 8.18 -23.43 7.83
N GLY A 22 8.33 -22.93 6.60
CA GLY A 22 7.44 -23.25 5.46
C GLY A 22 6.02 -22.68 5.59
N THR A 23 5.78 -21.72 6.49
CA THR A 23 4.44 -21.16 6.77
C THR A 23 4.16 -19.86 6.04
N HIS A 24 5.16 -19.31 5.33
CA HIS A 24 4.98 -18.09 4.57
C HIS A 24 4.47 -18.35 3.14
N ASN A 25 3.18 -18.12 2.90
CA ASN A 25 2.55 -18.39 1.58
C ASN A 25 3.34 -17.78 0.39
N PHE A 26 3.48 -16.45 0.34
CA PHE A 26 4.12 -15.78 -0.82
C PHE A 26 5.57 -16.24 -1.06
N PHE A 27 6.45 -16.18 -0.06
CA PHE A 27 7.82 -16.63 -0.22
C PHE A 27 7.95 -18.14 -0.50
N GLY A 28 7.04 -18.97 0.02
CA GLY A 28 6.96 -20.38 -0.40
C GLY A 28 6.70 -20.52 -1.91
N LYS A 29 5.83 -19.68 -2.48
CA LYS A 29 5.61 -19.62 -3.93
C LYS A 29 6.82 -19.09 -4.70
N VAL A 30 7.51 -18.06 -4.17
CA VAL A 30 8.75 -17.54 -4.77
C VAL A 30 9.82 -18.62 -4.82
N ILE A 31 10.06 -19.30 -3.70
CA ILE A 31 11.04 -20.40 -3.60
C ILE A 31 10.71 -21.51 -4.59
N ALA A 32 9.45 -21.95 -4.63
CA ALA A 32 9.04 -23.03 -5.54
C ALA A 32 9.19 -22.63 -7.02
N ALA A 33 8.80 -21.40 -7.38
CA ALA A 33 8.90 -20.91 -8.76
C ALA A 33 10.37 -20.78 -9.21
N VAL A 34 11.21 -20.19 -8.37
CA VAL A 34 12.62 -19.93 -8.68
C VAL A 34 13.44 -21.22 -8.72
N THR A 35 13.21 -22.15 -7.78
CA THR A 35 13.86 -23.46 -7.82
C THR A 35 13.37 -24.32 -8.98
N GLY A 36 12.09 -24.22 -9.34
CA GLY A 36 11.51 -24.84 -10.54
C GLY A 36 12.13 -24.33 -11.84
N ALA A 37 12.62 -23.09 -11.87
CA ALA A 37 13.38 -22.52 -12.99
C ALA A 37 14.89 -22.84 -12.95
N GLY A 38 15.34 -23.70 -12.02
CA GLY A 38 16.72 -24.20 -11.95
C GLY A 38 17.68 -23.35 -11.13
N TRP A 39 17.20 -22.28 -10.49
CA TRP A 39 18.00 -21.43 -9.60
C TRP A 39 18.05 -22.02 -8.18
N GLN A 40 19.05 -21.62 -7.40
CA GLN A 40 19.11 -21.86 -5.96
C GLN A 40 18.47 -20.71 -5.20
N VAL A 41 17.96 -20.98 -3.99
CA VAL A 41 17.45 -19.94 -3.09
C VAL A 41 18.19 -20.01 -1.76
N ALA A 42 18.75 -18.86 -1.36
CA ALA A 42 19.32 -18.63 -0.04
C ALA A 42 18.42 -17.69 0.75
N LEU A 43 18.45 -17.80 2.07
CA LEU A 43 17.73 -16.92 2.99
C LEU A 43 18.74 -16.15 3.84
N GLU A 44 18.49 -14.87 4.03
CA GLU A 44 19.32 -13.98 4.83
C GLU A 44 18.44 -13.05 5.65
N GLU A 45 18.80 -12.80 6.92
CA GLU A 45 18.17 -11.75 7.70
C GLU A 45 18.60 -10.37 7.16
N SER A 46 17.64 -9.46 6.96
CA SER A 46 17.89 -8.13 6.43
C SER A 46 18.43 -7.17 7.50
N THR A 47 19.62 -7.48 8.02
CA THR A 47 20.36 -6.57 8.91
C THR A 47 21.06 -5.49 8.09
N LEU A 48 21.43 -4.36 8.72
CA LEU A 48 22.24 -3.33 8.06
C LEU A 48 23.52 -3.91 7.45
N ALA A 49 24.21 -4.79 8.18
CA ALA A 49 25.43 -5.44 7.69
C ALA A 49 25.16 -6.32 6.47
N SER A 50 24.13 -7.15 6.50
CA SER A 50 23.75 -8.03 5.38
C SER A 50 23.35 -7.24 4.13
N ARG A 51 22.64 -6.12 4.31
CA ARG A 51 22.25 -5.22 3.22
C ARG A 51 23.45 -4.52 2.59
N LEU A 52 24.40 -4.04 3.40
CA LEU A 52 25.65 -3.43 2.91
C LEU A 52 26.54 -4.43 2.17
N ALA A 53 26.55 -5.69 2.59
CA ALA A 53 27.31 -6.76 1.93
C ALA A 53 26.65 -7.27 0.63
N ALA A 54 25.34 -7.08 0.46
CA ALA A 54 24.56 -7.66 -0.63
C ALA A 54 25.10 -7.37 -2.04
N PRO A 55 25.51 -6.13 -2.40
CA PRO A 55 26.01 -5.83 -3.75
C PRO A 55 27.25 -6.65 -4.16
N ALA A 56 28.07 -7.06 -3.19
CA ALA A 56 29.28 -7.85 -3.41
C ALA A 56 29.02 -9.36 -3.52
N ARG A 57 27.80 -9.84 -3.21
CA ARG A 57 27.44 -11.25 -3.32
C ARG A 57 27.09 -11.61 -4.77
N PRO A 58 27.46 -12.81 -5.27
CA PRO A 58 27.01 -13.29 -6.57
C PRO A 58 25.50 -13.57 -6.57
N GLY A 59 24.87 -13.61 -7.75
CA GLY A 59 23.44 -13.88 -7.90
C GLY A 59 22.53 -12.64 -7.76
N HIS A 60 21.26 -12.88 -7.41
CA HIS A 60 20.21 -11.87 -7.36
C HIS A 60 19.68 -11.72 -5.93
N ALA A 61 19.08 -10.58 -5.62
CA ALA A 61 18.56 -10.29 -4.29
C ALA A 61 17.08 -9.87 -4.35
N LEU A 62 16.26 -10.39 -3.44
CA LEU A 62 14.88 -9.92 -3.25
C LEU A 62 14.71 -9.44 -1.80
N PHE A 63 14.49 -8.15 -1.63
CA PHE A 63 14.30 -7.51 -0.33
C PHE A 63 12.82 -7.42 0.04
N HIS A 64 12.46 -7.76 1.28
CA HIS A 64 11.09 -7.64 1.77
C HIS A 64 10.81 -6.23 2.29
N MET A 65 9.99 -5.46 1.57
CA MET A 65 9.56 -4.10 1.90
C MET A 65 10.70 -3.08 2.10
N GLU A 66 11.85 -3.34 1.51
CA GLU A 66 13.05 -2.52 1.67
C GLU A 66 13.62 -2.11 0.31
N GLU A 67 14.35 -1.00 0.28
CA GLU A 67 15.00 -0.49 -0.92
C GLU A 67 16.02 -1.48 -1.48
N PRO A 68 15.94 -1.84 -2.78
CA PRO A 68 16.98 -2.62 -3.45
C PRO A 68 18.35 -1.93 -3.36
N THR A 69 19.42 -2.69 -3.10
CA THR A 69 20.75 -2.10 -2.85
C THR A 69 21.66 -2.04 -4.07
N HIS A 70 21.27 -2.64 -5.20
CA HIS A 70 22.07 -2.74 -6.43
C HIS A 70 21.19 -3.18 -7.62
N GLU A 71 21.73 -3.13 -8.84
CA GLU A 71 20.97 -3.36 -10.09
C GLU A 71 20.36 -4.76 -10.25
N ARG A 72 20.92 -5.78 -9.60
CA ARG A 72 20.40 -7.17 -9.58
C ARG A 72 19.43 -7.42 -8.43
N ALA A 73 19.12 -6.40 -7.63
CA ALA A 73 18.19 -6.49 -6.53
C ALA A 73 16.81 -5.99 -6.95
N LEU A 74 15.79 -6.65 -6.41
CA LEU A 74 14.40 -6.21 -6.45
C LEU A 74 13.86 -6.11 -5.04
N THR A 75 12.73 -5.45 -4.89
CA THR A 75 11.94 -5.42 -3.66
C THR A 75 10.61 -6.12 -3.90
N CYS A 76 10.10 -6.78 -2.87
CA CYS A 76 8.72 -7.27 -2.88
C CYS A 76 7.95 -6.68 -1.70
N ARG A 77 6.68 -6.40 -1.94
CA ARG A 77 5.83 -5.87 -0.88
C ARG A 77 4.39 -6.31 -1.10
N ARG A 78 3.76 -6.68 0.01
CA ARG A 78 2.33 -6.97 0.02
C ARG A 78 1.57 -5.69 -0.34
N SER A 79 0.55 -5.83 -1.17
CA SER A 79 -0.46 -4.78 -1.34
C SER A 79 -1.26 -4.61 -0.04
N TYR A 80 -2.24 -3.72 -0.06
CA TYR A 80 -2.96 -3.27 1.13
C TYR A 80 -3.79 -4.38 1.80
N VAL A 81 -4.32 -5.32 1.02
CA VAL A 81 -5.22 -6.37 1.49
C VAL A 81 -4.79 -7.73 0.97
N GLY A 82 -5.20 -8.78 1.67
CA GLY A 82 -5.16 -10.14 1.15
C GLY A 82 -3.75 -10.69 0.89
N ALA A 83 -3.67 -11.54 -0.14
CA ALA A 83 -2.44 -12.22 -0.56
C ALA A 83 -1.93 -11.64 -1.90
N PHE A 84 -2.11 -10.34 -2.12
CA PHE A 84 -1.62 -9.65 -3.31
C PHE A 84 -0.25 -9.03 -3.05
N TRP A 85 0.65 -9.17 -4.02
CA TRP A 85 2.05 -8.76 -3.91
C TRP A 85 2.52 -8.10 -5.20
N GLN A 86 3.51 -7.22 -5.05
CA GLN A 86 4.29 -6.70 -6.16
C GLN A 86 5.76 -7.07 -5.97
N ILE A 87 6.48 -7.20 -7.09
CA ILE A 87 7.93 -7.36 -7.16
C ILE A 87 8.46 -6.31 -8.14
N GLU A 88 9.28 -5.38 -7.67
CA GLU A 88 9.66 -4.18 -8.43
C GLU A 88 11.13 -3.78 -8.18
N ALA A 89 11.69 -2.98 -9.08
CA ALA A 89 13.09 -2.52 -9.02
C ALA A 89 13.35 -1.35 -8.06
N VAL A 90 12.30 -0.70 -7.53
CA VAL A 90 12.39 0.46 -6.61
C VAL A 90 11.35 0.33 -5.51
N ALA A 91 11.61 0.83 -4.28
CA ALA A 91 10.62 0.74 -3.20
C ALA A 91 9.51 1.80 -3.27
N GLU A 92 9.76 2.91 -3.97
CA GLU A 92 8.79 3.97 -4.21
C GLU A 92 7.62 3.46 -5.05
N ARG A 93 6.51 3.14 -4.36
CA ARG A 93 5.29 2.62 -4.98
C ARG A 93 4.76 3.46 -6.14
N TRP A 94 4.88 4.77 -6.05
CA TRP A 94 4.45 5.70 -7.11
C TRP A 94 5.31 5.63 -8.38
N HIS A 95 6.46 4.95 -8.35
CA HIS A 95 7.27 4.65 -9.53
C HIS A 95 6.99 3.28 -10.13
N TRP A 96 6.14 2.46 -9.51
CA TRP A 96 5.85 1.12 -9.99
C TRP A 96 5.08 1.12 -11.31
N PRO A 97 5.20 0.05 -12.12
CA PRO A 97 4.47 -0.09 -13.38
C PRO A 97 2.95 0.01 -13.24
N VAL A 98 2.37 -0.33 -12.09
CA VAL A 98 0.93 -0.15 -11.85
C VAL A 98 0.56 1.33 -11.66
N ALA A 99 1.39 2.14 -11.01
CA ALA A 99 1.15 3.57 -10.80
C ALA A 99 1.25 4.36 -12.12
N ARG A 100 2.05 3.87 -13.08
CA ARG A 100 2.24 4.50 -14.39
C ARG A 100 1.25 4.02 -15.45
N ALA A 101 0.44 3.02 -15.14
CA ALA A 101 -0.47 2.44 -16.12
C ALA A 101 -1.75 3.27 -16.24
N ALA A 102 -2.30 3.34 -17.45
CA ALA A 102 -3.65 3.85 -17.63
C ALA A 102 -4.66 2.84 -17.07
N PHE A 103 -5.56 3.33 -16.23
CA PHE A 103 -6.76 2.58 -15.84
C PHE A 103 -7.91 3.00 -16.75
N ASP A 104 -8.43 2.04 -17.52
CA ASP A 104 -9.65 2.18 -18.31
C ASP A 104 -10.67 1.14 -17.82
N PRO A 105 -11.78 1.54 -17.16
CA PRO A 105 -12.79 0.61 -16.68
C PRO A 105 -13.41 -0.22 -17.80
N GLU A 106 -13.53 0.29 -19.02
CA GLU A 106 -14.18 -0.46 -20.11
C GLU A 106 -13.37 -1.68 -20.56
N THR A 107 -12.07 -1.74 -20.23
CA THR A 107 -11.22 -2.91 -20.46
C THR A 107 -11.37 -4.02 -19.42
N VAL A 108 -12.16 -3.78 -18.36
CA VAL A 108 -12.32 -4.71 -17.24
C VAL A 108 -13.70 -5.35 -17.27
N ASP A 109 -13.72 -6.69 -17.26
CA ASP A 109 -14.96 -7.46 -17.19
C ASP A 109 -15.77 -7.11 -15.92
N ALA A 110 -16.93 -6.50 -16.14
CA ALA A 110 -17.79 -5.98 -15.08
C ALA A 110 -18.26 -7.08 -14.12
N ARG A 111 -18.55 -8.27 -14.65
CA ARG A 111 -19.10 -9.38 -13.86
C ARG A 111 -18.03 -9.97 -12.95
N GLN A 112 -16.82 -10.17 -13.46
CA GLN A 112 -15.67 -10.62 -12.68
C GLN A 112 -15.31 -9.61 -11.60
N ALA A 113 -15.34 -8.31 -11.95
CA ALA A 113 -15.08 -7.24 -11.00
C ALA A 113 -16.09 -7.19 -9.85
N GLU A 114 -17.39 -7.33 -10.15
CA GLU A 114 -18.44 -7.38 -9.13
C GLU A 114 -18.30 -8.59 -8.20
N ILE A 115 -18.06 -9.78 -8.76
CA ILE A 115 -17.85 -10.99 -7.96
C ILE A 115 -16.63 -10.83 -7.05
N PHE A 116 -15.53 -10.30 -7.60
CA PHE A 116 -14.31 -10.03 -6.85
C PHE A 116 -14.55 -9.04 -5.71
N PHE A 117 -15.19 -7.91 -6.00
CA PHE A 117 -15.52 -6.87 -5.03
C PHE A 117 -16.33 -7.42 -3.87
N ARG A 118 -17.45 -8.10 -4.17
CA ARG A 118 -18.33 -8.68 -3.15
C ARG A 118 -17.59 -9.69 -2.26
N ASN A 119 -16.81 -10.59 -2.86
CA ASN A 119 -16.07 -11.61 -2.11
C ASN A 119 -15.03 -11.00 -1.18
N TRP A 120 -14.30 -9.97 -1.63
CA TRP A 120 -13.32 -9.28 -0.81
C TRP A 120 -13.93 -8.39 0.26
N ARG A 121 -15.01 -7.66 -0.07
CA ARG A 121 -15.76 -6.89 0.92
C ARG A 121 -16.24 -7.79 2.06
N ASN A 122 -16.82 -8.95 1.76
CA ASN A 122 -17.24 -9.92 2.78
C ASN A 122 -16.08 -10.49 3.59
N ARG A 123 -14.89 -10.64 2.99
CA ARG A 123 -13.70 -11.13 3.68
C ARG A 123 -13.10 -10.10 4.64
N LEU A 124 -13.14 -8.83 4.25
CA LEU A 124 -12.60 -7.73 5.05
C LEU A 124 -13.58 -7.27 6.13
N TRP A 125 -14.89 -7.33 5.86
CA TRP A 125 -15.97 -7.03 6.81
C TRP A 125 -16.93 -8.22 6.93
N PRO A 126 -16.51 -9.29 7.63
CA PRO A 126 -17.38 -10.44 7.86
C PRO A 126 -18.60 -10.01 8.69
N GLY A 127 -19.80 -10.37 8.23
CA GLY A 127 -21.06 -9.93 8.83
C GLY A 127 -21.57 -8.58 8.32
N GLY A 128 -20.85 -7.93 7.41
CA GLY A 128 -21.21 -6.64 6.84
C GLY A 128 -20.70 -5.45 7.66
N CYS A 129 -20.98 -4.25 7.17
CA CYS A 129 -20.56 -3.00 7.79
C CYS A 129 -21.59 -1.91 7.44
N ASP A 130 -22.00 -1.10 8.43
CA ASP A 130 -22.85 0.07 8.21
C ASP A 130 -22.03 1.18 7.54
N THR A 131 -22.28 1.40 6.26
CA THR A 131 -21.57 2.40 5.46
C THR A 131 -22.30 3.74 5.34
N THR A 132 -23.35 3.96 6.15
CA THR A 132 -24.12 5.21 6.16
C THR A 132 -23.20 6.41 6.34
N ASP A 133 -23.27 7.39 5.43
CA ASP A 133 -22.46 8.60 5.51
C ASP A 133 -22.90 9.48 6.68
N ARG A 134 -21.98 9.70 7.63
CA ARG A 134 -22.18 10.52 8.84
C ARG A 134 -21.60 11.93 8.69
N GLY A 135 -21.14 12.30 7.50
CA GLY A 135 -20.76 13.65 7.13
C GLY A 135 -19.31 14.05 7.43
N HIS A 136 -18.53 13.20 8.11
CA HIS A 136 -17.15 13.50 8.52
C HIS A 136 -16.10 13.09 7.47
N ILE A 137 -14.97 13.78 7.50
CA ILE A 137 -13.74 13.38 6.80
C ILE A 137 -12.93 12.50 7.77
N PHE A 138 -12.54 11.32 7.33
CA PHE A 138 -11.66 10.45 8.10
C PHE A 138 -10.19 10.71 7.74
N VAL A 139 -9.35 10.95 8.74
CA VAL A 139 -7.90 11.16 8.58
C VAL A 139 -7.11 10.10 9.36
N PRO A 140 -6.73 8.97 8.74
CA PRO A 140 -5.83 8.00 9.35
C PRO A 140 -4.40 8.56 9.40
N LEU A 141 -4.00 9.13 10.53
CA LEU A 141 -2.67 9.70 10.71
C LEU A 141 -1.61 8.60 10.77
N GLN A 142 -0.48 8.84 10.10
CA GLN A 142 0.74 8.04 10.21
C GLN A 142 1.71 8.72 11.20
N GLY A 143 2.91 8.17 11.43
CA GLY A 143 3.94 8.84 12.22
C GLY A 143 4.55 10.05 11.50
N ARG A 144 5.44 10.78 12.18
CA ARG A 144 6.16 11.95 11.65
C ARG A 144 5.20 13.07 11.24
N LEU A 145 4.34 13.49 12.16
CA LEU A 145 3.25 14.46 11.95
C LEU A 145 3.76 15.85 11.55
N LEU A 146 4.94 16.24 12.02
CA LEU A 146 5.53 17.55 11.74
C LEU A 146 6.39 17.55 10.48
N ASP A 147 6.85 16.38 10.04
CA ASP A 147 7.76 16.28 8.90
C ASP A 147 7.02 16.29 7.57
N HIS A 148 7.59 17.01 6.61
CA HIS A 148 7.21 16.95 5.20
C HIS A 148 8.19 16.07 4.44
N ARG A 149 7.80 14.84 4.13
CA ARG A 149 8.62 13.91 3.34
C ARG A 149 8.48 14.20 1.84
N SER A 150 9.51 13.86 1.08
CA SER A 150 9.65 14.21 -0.36
C SER A 150 8.48 13.79 -1.26
N PHE A 151 7.78 12.72 -0.91
CA PHE A 151 6.63 12.19 -1.67
C PHE A 151 5.28 12.75 -1.21
N GLN A 152 5.26 13.59 -0.17
CA GLN A 152 4.08 14.26 0.35
C GLN A 152 3.97 15.67 -0.23
N SER A 153 2.78 16.24 -0.23
CA SER A 153 2.55 17.64 -0.64
C SER A 153 2.72 18.61 0.52
N MET A 154 2.60 18.12 1.75
CA MET A 154 2.75 18.84 3.01
C MET A 154 2.95 17.83 4.15
N SER A 155 3.19 18.30 5.38
CA SER A 155 3.22 17.43 6.55
C SER A 155 1.81 16.96 6.96
N PRO A 156 1.67 15.84 7.69
CA PRO A 156 0.36 15.40 8.18
C PRO A 156 -0.38 16.44 9.03
N LEU A 157 0.33 17.25 9.83
CA LEU A 157 -0.28 18.34 10.58
C LEU A 157 -0.79 19.45 9.65
N ALA A 158 0.01 19.86 8.67
CA ALA A 158 -0.40 20.87 7.68
C ALA A 158 -1.57 20.39 6.80
N MET A 159 -1.68 19.08 6.55
CA MET A 159 -2.85 18.47 5.91
C MET A 159 -4.12 18.69 6.75
N LEU A 160 -4.07 18.46 8.06
CA LEU A 160 -5.21 18.72 8.95
C LEU A 160 -5.60 20.20 8.94
N GLU A 161 -4.63 21.11 9.06
CA GLU A 161 -4.86 22.56 8.99
C GLU A 161 -5.50 22.96 7.66
N THR A 162 -5.02 22.39 6.56
CA THR A 162 -5.56 22.62 5.21
C THR A 162 -7.01 22.15 5.10
N LEU A 163 -7.33 20.95 5.58
CA LEU A 163 -8.69 20.42 5.56
C LEU A 163 -9.62 21.25 6.46
N LEU A 164 -9.15 21.69 7.63
CA LEU A 164 -9.91 22.54 8.54
C LEU A 164 -10.22 23.90 7.91
N ALA A 165 -9.26 24.48 7.17
CA ALA A 165 -9.42 25.78 6.52
C ALA A 165 -10.32 25.73 5.28
N ARG A 166 -10.25 24.65 4.49
CA ARG A 166 -10.91 24.55 3.17
C ARG A 166 -12.21 23.76 3.16
N THR A 167 -12.55 23.09 4.26
CA THR A 167 -13.80 22.33 4.37
C THR A 167 -14.58 22.75 5.61
N TYR A 168 -15.90 22.57 5.59
CA TYR A 168 -16.78 22.82 6.74
C TYR A 168 -17.14 21.53 7.50
N ARG A 169 -16.70 20.37 7.01
CA ARG A 169 -17.06 19.06 7.58
C ARG A 169 -16.36 18.82 8.93
N PRO A 170 -16.95 17.98 9.81
CA PRO A 170 -16.21 17.39 10.92
C PRO A 170 -15.03 16.55 10.39
N ILE A 171 -13.92 16.54 11.11
CA ILE A 171 -12.73 15.75 10.82
C ILE A 171 -12.46 14.84 12.00
N ILE A 172 -12.40 13.54 11.75
CA ILE A 172 -12.00 12.55 12.75
C ILE A 172 -10.65 12.01 12.34
N ALA A 173 -9.62 12.34 13.12
CA ALA A 173 -8.27 11.86 12.95
C ALA A 173 -7.98 10.70 13.90
N THR A 174 -7.46 9.59 13.39
CA THR A 174 -7.05 8.45 14.24
C THR A 174 -5.54 8.29 14.24
N LEU A 175 -4.94 8.12 15.41
CA LEU A 175 -3.51 7.80 15.54
C LEU A 175 -3.26 6.32 15.24
N HIS A 176 -2.18 6.03 14.51
CA HIS A 176 -1.81 4.67 14.16
C HIS A 176 -1.22 3.94 15.38
N PRO A 177 -1.68 2.72 15.72
CA PRO A 177 -1.32 2.05 16.97
C PRO A 177 0.15 1.61 17.06
N ASN A 178 0.82 1.43 15.92
CA ASN A 178 2.22 0.99 15.86
C ASN A 178 3.22 2.15 15.66
N GLU A 179 2.75 3.40 15.72
CA GLU A 179 3.61 4.58 15.59
C GLU A 179 3.97 5.10 16.98
N ILE A 180 5.20 5.60 17.10
CA ILE A 180 5.65 6.34 18.27
C ILE A 180 5.56 7.82 17.90
N TYR A 181 4.72 8.55 18.62
CA TYR A 181 4.58 9.99 18.46
C TYR A 181 5.45 10.71 19.48
N LEU A 182 6.21 11.70 19.03
CA LEU A 182 7.01 12.57 19.88
C LEU A 182 6.11 13.54 20.67
N ASP A 183 6.68 14.11 21.73
CA ASP A 183 5.94 15.01 22.63
C ASP A 183 5.49 16.29 21.91
N ASP A 184 6.33 16.83 21.02
CA ASP A 184 6.02 18.01 20.21
C ASP A 184 4.92 17.73 19.18
N GLU A 185 4.92 16.56 18.54
CA GLU A 185 3.86 16.10 17.65
C GLU A 185 2.52 16.00 18.37
N THR A 186 2.53 15.40 19.57
CA THR A 186 1.33 15.22 20.39
C THR A 186 0.80 16.57 20.88
N ALA A 187 1.69 17.47 21.32
CA ALA A 187 1.34 18.81 21.76
C ALA A 187 0.76 19.66 20.62
N ALA A 188 1.37 19.60 19.43
CA ALA A 188 0.88 20.33 18.26
C ALA A 188 -0.51 19.84 17.83
N LEU A 189 -0.74 18.52 17.82
CA LEU A 189 -2.03 17.93 17.49
C LEU A 189 -3.11 18.31 18.53
N ALA A 190 -2.77 18.28 19.82
CA ALA A 190 -3.67 18.69 20.89
C ALA A 190 -4.03 20.19 20.79
N ALA A 191 -3.04 21.05 20.51
CA ALA A 191 -3.26 22.48 20.30
C ALA A 191 -4.15 22.75 19.08
N LEU A 192 -3.97 21.98 17.99
CA LEU A 192 -4.84 22.08 16.82
C LEU A 192 -6.29 21.68 17.15
N ALA A 193 -6.49 20.56 17.84
CA ALA A 193 -7.82 20.10 18.25
C ALA A 193 -8.51 21.10 19.21
N ALA A 194 -7.77 21.70 20.15
CA ALA A 194 -8.30 22.72 21.06
C ALA A 194 -8.80 23.97 20.34
N ARG A 195 -8.15 24.39 19.24
CA ARG A 195 -8.55 25.55 18.44
C ARG A 195 -9.72 25.26 17.49
N HIS A 196 -9.97 24.00 17.15
CA HIS A 196 -10.93 23.61 16.14
C HIS A 196 -11.93 22.57 16.66
N PRO A 197 -13.13 22.98 17.09
CA PRO A 197 -14.18 22.07 17.58
C PRO A 197 -14.62 20.99 16.57
N ARG A 198 -14.32 21.19 15.27
CA ARG A 198 -14.59 20.23 14.20
C ARG A 198 -13.54 19.12 14.10
N LEU A 199 -12.41 19.22 14.79
CA LEU A 199 -11.38 18.18 14.81
C LEU A 199 -11.55 17.30 16.05
N THR A 200 -11.78 16.01 15.84
CA THR A 200 -11.69 14.99 16.87
C THR A 200 -10.45 14.15 16.61
N VAL A 201 -9.60 13.98 17.62
CA VAL A 201 -8.43 13.09 17.58
C VAL A 201 -8.68 11.94 18.53
N GLN A 202 -8.55 10.71 18.03
CA GLN A 202 -8.75 9.51 18.86
C GLN A 202 -7.71 8.43 18.57
N LYS A 203 -7.56 7.50 19.53
CA LYS A 203 -6.77 6.28 19.35
C LYS A 203 -7.74 5.13 19.04
N GLY A 204 -7.50 4.40 17.95
CA GLY A 204 -8.35 3.29 17.53
C GLY A 204 -9.71 3.71 16.95
N GLY A 205 -10.57 2.72 16.72
CA GLY A 205 -11.90 2.91 16.11
C GLY A 205 -11.86 3.25 14.61
N SER A 206 -10.70 3.06 13.95
CA SER A 206 -10.49 3.48 12.56
C SER A 206 -11.41 2.77 11.57
N ALA A 207 -11.84 1.53 11.86
CA ALA A 207 -12.75 0.78 10.99
C ALA A 207 -14.16 1.38 10.99
N GLU A 208 -14.68 1.73 12.17
CA GLU A 208 -15.98 2.37 12.35
C GLU A 208 -15.99 3.79 11.78
N VAL A 209 -14.91 4.55 12.03
CA VAL A 209 -14.74 5.90 11.47
C VAL A 209 -14.65 5.85 9.95
N LEU A 210 -13.91 4.88 9.38
CA LEU A 210 -13.84 4.67 7.94
C LEU A 210 -15.21 4.36 7.34
N ALA A 211 -15.97 3.46 7.96
CA ALA A 211 -17.26 3.02 7.44
C ALA A 211 -18.28 4.18 7.35
N GLY A 212 -18.29 5.06 8.34
CA GLY A 212 -19.20 6.20 8.39
C GLY A 212 -18.73 7.45 7.65
N CYS A 213 -17.51 7.51 7.11
CA CYS A 213 -16.98 8.75 6.56
C CYS A 213 -17.62 9.13 5.22
N THR A 214 -17.58 10.43 4.89
CA THR A 214 -17.86 10.92 3.53
C THR A 214 -16.67 10.63 2.61
N MET A 215 -15.44 10.73 3.14
CA MET A 215 -14.21 10.46 2.40
C MET A 215 -13.05 10.21 3.36
N VAL A 216 -12.01 9.54 2.86
CA VAL A 216 -10.72 9.40 3.53
C VAL A 216 -9.77 10.46 2.99
N ALA A 217 -9.24 11.33 3.84
CA ALA A 217 -8.16 12.24 3.48
C ALA A 217 -6.88 11.80 4.21
N CYS A 218 -5.83 11.47 3.47
CA CYS A 218 -4.60 10.97 4.06
C CYS A 218 -3.40 11.27 3.17
N GLU A 219 -2.21 11.06 3.71
CA GLU A 219 -0.98 11.00 2.93
C GLU A 219 -1.07 9.86 1.89
N ASN A 220 -0.77 8.62 2.32
CA ASN A 220 -0.85 7.42 1.47
C ASN A 220 -1.23 6.17 2.29
N SER A 221 -2.13 6.34 3.25
CA SER A 221 -2.54 5.28 4.17
C SER A 221 -3.26 4.12 3.46
N ALA A 222 -2.97 2.89 3.88
CA ALA A 222 -3.69 1.69 3.42
C ALA A 222 -5.20 1.77 3.68
N MET A 223 -5.62 2.52 4.71
CA MET A 223 -7.03 2.74 5.04
C MET A 223 -7.81 3.44 3.92
N ALA A 224 -7.15 4.27 3.09
CA ALA A 224 -7.79 4.84 1.90
C ALA A 224 -8.09 3.76 0.87
N PHE A 225 -7.16 2.83 0.66
CA PHE A 225 -7.38 1.69 -0.23
C PHE A 225 -8.44 0.73 0.29
N GLU A 226 -8.43 0.43 1.60
CA GLU A 226 -9.49 -0.37 2.23
C GLU A 226 -10.86 0.32 2.11
N GLY A 227 -10.91 1.64 2.23
CA GLY A 227 -12.12 2.45 2.02
C GLY A 227 -12.80 2.24 0.68
N TYR A 228 -12.06 1.90 -0.38
CA TYR A 228 -12.65 1.57 -1.67
C TYR A 228 -13.59 0.36 -1.60
N PHE A 229 -13.33 -0.63 -0.75
CA PHE A 229 -14.26 -1.76 -0.57
C PHE A 229 -15.57 -1.35 0.14
N LEU A 230 -15.60 -0.17 0.77
CA LEU A 230 -16.78 0.48 1.33
C LEU A 230 -17.28 1.63 0.45
N GLU A 231 -16.74 1.74 -0.78
CA GLU A 231 -17.06 2.77 -1.77
C GLU A 231 -16.81 4.20 -1.24
N LYS A 232 -15.85 4.35 -0.32
CA LYS A 232 -15.42 5.64 0.22
C LYS A 232 -14.36 6.27 -0.68
N PRO A 233 -14.57 7.50 -1.18
CA PRO A 233 -13.56 8.19 -1.98
C PRO A 233 -12.35 8.56 -1.13
N ALA A 234 -11.20 8.71 -1.79
CA ALA A 234 -9.95 9.11 -1.17
C ALA A 234 -9.46 10.46 -1.71
N LEU A 235 -8.90 11.28 -0.82
CA LEU A 235 -8.10 12.45 -1.12
C LEU A 235 -6.67 12.23 -0.60
N LEU A 236 -5.74 12.16 -1.53
CA LEU A 236 -4.35 11.83 -1.25
C LEU A 236 -3.49 13.09 -1.20
N PHE A 237 -2.77 13.25 -0.11
CA PHE A 237 -1.76 14.29 0.07
C PHE A 237 -0.35 13.80 -0.25
N ALA A 238 -0.18 12.50 -0.53
CA ALA A 238 1.09 11.91 -0.95
C ALA A 238 0.97 11.03 -2.20
N GLN A 239 2.11 10.84 -2.87
CA GLN A 239 2.24 9.94 -4.00
C GLN A 239 2.09 8.48 -3.55
N ILE A 240 1.37 7.67 -4.34
CA ILE A 240 1.14 6.25 -4.08
C ILE A 240 0.71 5.53 -5.36
N ASP A 241 0.77 4.20 -5.39
CA ASP A 241 0.42 3.38 -6.56
C ASP A 241 -1.08 3.24 -6.84
N PHE A 242 -1.96 3.47 -5.86
CA PHE A 242 -3.41 3.35 -6.01
C PHE A 242 -4.14 4.68 -6.29
N HIS A 243 -3.43 5.70 -6.76
CA HIS A 243 -3.94 7.07 -6.89
C HIS A 243 -4.98 7.28 -8.02
N HIS A 244 -5.14 6.35 -8.95
CA HIS A 244 -5.93 6.53 -10.19
C HIS A 244 -7.35 7.04 -9.96
N ILE A 245 -8.06 6.44 -8.98
CA ILE A 245 -9.46 6.78 -8.67
C ILE A 245 -9.60 7.75 -7.49
N ALA A 246 -8.49 8.19 -6.90
CA ALA A 246 -8.48 9.18 -5.83
C ALA A 246 -8.42 10.60 -6.39
N ALA A 247 -8.92 11.57 -5.62
CA ALA A 247 -8.39 12.93 -5.71
C ALA A 247 -6.95 12.93 -5.18
N SER A 248 -6.05 13.71 -5.79
CA SER A 248 -4.64 13.68 -5.42
C SER A 248 -4.01 15.06 -5.52
N VAL A 249 -3.58 15.60 -4.38
CA VAL A 249 -2.90 16.90 -4.31
C VAL A 249 -1.56 16.87 -5.07
N PRO A 250 -0.70 15.83 -4.96
CA PRO A 250 0.53 15.77 -5.75
C PRO A 250 0.30 15.75 -7.27
N ARG A 251 -0.84 15.22 -7.74
CA ARG A 251 -1.15 15.10 -9.17
C ARG A 251 -1.91 16.33 -9.70
N ASP A 252 -2.92 16.77 -8.96
CA ASP A 252 -3.93 17.72 -9.44
C ASP A 252 -3.72 19.14 -8.85
N GLY A 253 -2.95 19.27 -7.77
CA GLY A 253 -2.92 20.48 -6.94
C GLY A 253 -4.12 20.56 -5.98
N ILE A 254 -4.01 21.38 -4.92
CA ILE A 254 -4.97 21.38 -3.81
C ILE A 254 -6.39 21.78 -4.24
N GLU A 255 -6.52 22.80 -5.10
CA GLU A 255 -7.83 23.32 -5.52
C GLU A 255 -8.58 22.29 -6.37
N ALA A 256 -7.92 21.67 -7.35
CA ALA A 256 -8.54 20.65 -8.19
C ALA A 256 -8.78 19.32 -7.45
N ALA A 257 -7.94 18.98 -6.46
CA ALA A 257 -8.14 17.80 -5.64
C ALA A 257 -9.35 17.92 -4.69
N LEU A 258 -9.69 19.13 -4.25
CA LEU A 258 -10.86 19.38 -3.38
C LEU A 258 -12.16 19.61 -4.17
N ALA A 259 -12.08 19.87 -5.47
CA ALA A 259 -13.26 20.04 -6.32
C ALA A 259 -14.10 18.75 -6.36
N PRO A 260 -15.44 18.86 -6.52
CA PRO A 260 -16.31 17.69 -6.74
C PRO A 260 -15.85 16.86 -7.94
N ARG A 261 -15.92 15.53 -7.82
CA ARG A 261 -15.55 14.59 -8.88
C ARG A 261 -16.64 13.55 -9.09
N PRO A 262 -16.82 13.05 -10.32
CA PRO A 262 -17.66 11.88 -10.56
C PRO A 262 -17.17 10.68 -9.74
N ALA A 263 -18.10 9.87 -9.25
CA ALA A 263 -17.77 8.62 -8.59
C ALA A 263 -17.06 7.69 -9.58
N PRO A 264 -15.88 7.13 -9.23
CA PRO A 264 -15.17 6.21 -10.10
C PRO A 264 -15.82 4.81 -10.10
N ASP A 265 -15.52 3.99 -11.11
CA ASP A 265 -15.85 2.57 -11.07
C ASP A 265 -14.89 1.81 -10.14
N VAL A 266 -15.22 1.81 -8.85
CA VAL A 266 -14.41 1.23 -7.79
C VAL A 266 -14.25 -0.29 -7.95
N ARG A 267 -15.28 -0.98 -8.44
CA ARG A 267 -15.29 -2.44 -8.56
C ARG A 267 -14.28 -2.90 -9.61
N ARG A 268 -14.38 -2.32 -10.81
CA ARG A 268 -13.45 -2.59 -11.90
C ARG A 268 -12.04 -2.15 -11.54
N TYR A 269 -11.89 -1.02 -10.86
CA TYR A 269 -10.60 -0.57 -10.39
C TYR A 269 -9.92 -1.55 -9.44
N LEU A 270 -10.63 -2.03 -8.42
CA LEU A 270 -10.06 -2.97 -7.45
C LEU A 270 -9.69 -4.31 -8.10
N TYR A 271 -10.51 -4.79 -9.04
CA TYR A 271 -10.18 -5.98 -9.82
C TYR A 271 -8.93 -5.77 -10.69
N TRP A 272 -8.88 -4.66 -11.43
CA TRP A 272 -7.70 -4.30 -12.21
C TRP A 272 -6.46 -4.23 -11.33
N PHE A 273 -6.48 -3.42 -10.27
CA PHE A 273 -5.34 -3.18 -9.41
C PHE A 273 -4.82 -4.44 -8.71
N LEU A 274 -5.71 -5.24 -8.10
CA LEU A 274 -5.30 -6.42 -7.31
C LEU A 274 -5.19 -7.69 -8.16
N GLN A 275 -6.20 -7.99 -8.99
CA GLN A 275 -6.25 -9.26 -9.69
C GLN A 275 -5.46 -9.21 -11.01
N GLN A 276 -5.54 -8.12 -11.77
CA GLN A 276 -4.83 -8.01 -13.06
C GLN A 276 -3.41 -7.46 -12.92
N ARG A 277 -3.15 -6.50 -12.02
CA ARG A 277 -1.84 -5.83 -11.91
C ARG A 277 -0.93 -6.37 -10.81
N ALA A 278 -1.42 -7.11 -9.83
CA ALA A 278 -0.61 -7.68 -8.74
C ALA A 278 -0.53 -9.22 -8.79
N ILE A 279 0.47 -9.80 -8.14
CA ILE A 279 0.62 -11.25 -7.97
C ILE A 279 -0.34 -11.72 -6.87
N ASN A 280 -1.36 -12.49 -7.22
CA ASN A 280 -2.25 -13.12 -6.23
C ASN A 280 -1.68 -14.47 -5.77
N ALA A 281 -0.99 -14.48 -4.63
CA ALA A 281 -0.37 -15.67 -4.04
C ALA A 281 -1.39 -16.72 -3.54
N GLY A 282 -2.70 -16.44 -3.62
CA GLY A 282 -3.75 -17.41 -3.35
C GLY A 282 -4.16 -18.25 -4.57
N ARG A 283 -3.66 -17.94 -5.78
CA ARG A 283 -4.04 -18.65 -7.02
C ARG A 283 -2.97 -19.62 -7.51
N GLY A 284 -3.40 -20.61 -8.29
CA GLY A 284 -2.53 -21.64 -8.87
C GLY A 284 -1.48 -21.09 -9.83
N ASP A 285 -1.80 -20.00 -10.54
CA ASP A 285 -0.92 -19.32 -11.51
C ASP A 285 0.12 -18.39 -10.86
N SER A 286 0.18 -18.32 -9.53
CA SER A 286 1.08 -17.38 -8.82
C SER A 286 2.56 -17.57 -9.15
N GLY A 287 3.03 -18.80 -9.37
CA GLY A 287 4.42 -19.07 -9.75
C GLY A 287 4.81 -18.42 -11.09
N ASP A 288 3.98 -18.57 -12.11
CA ASP A 288 4.23 -17.98 -13.44
C ASP A 288 4.23 -16.45 -13.39
N ARG A 289 3.34 -15.87 -12.56
CA ARG A 289 3.29 -14.42 -12.36
C ARG A 289 4.50 -13.88 -11.61
N ILE A 290 5.05 -14.65 -10.66
CA ILE A 290 6.32 -14.32 -10.01
C ILE A 290 7.43 -14.31 -11.06
N LEU A 291 7.61 -15.39 -11.83
CA LEU A 291 8.66 -15.47 -12.86
C LEU A 291 8.52 -14.35 -13.91
N THR A 292 7.29 -14.04 -14.32
CA THR A 292 7.02 -12.91 -15.22
C THR A 292 7.45 -11.57 -14.63
N ALA A 293 7.18 -11.33 -13.34
CA ALA A 293 7.62 -10.11 -12.67
C ALA A 293 9.15 -10.03 -12.55
N LEU A 294 9.83 -11.15 -12.27
CA LEU A 294 11.30 -11.20 -12.24
C LEU A 294 11.90 -10.89 -13.62
N ARG A 295 11.41 -11.56 -14.68
CA ARG A 295 11.84 -11.33 -16.08
C ARG A 295 11.60 -9.90 -16.54
N ARG A 296 10.45 -9.31 -16.19
CA ARG A 296 10.11 -7.92 -16.53
C ARG A 296 11.13 -6.93 -15.96
N ASN A 297 11.73 -7.26 -14.82
CA ASN A 297 12.80 -6.46 -14.21
C ASN A 297 14.21 -6.92 -14.65
N GLY A 298 14.33 -7.64 -15.76
CA GLY A 298 15.61 -7.98 -16.38
C GLY A 298 16.32 -9.22 -15.83
N TRP A 299 15.70 -10.01 -14.94
CA TRP A 299 16.33 -11.22 -14.43
C TRP A 299 16.30 -12.35 -15.47
N PRO A 300 17.42 -13.06 -15.71
CA PRO A 300 17.53 -14.12 -16.71
C PRO A 300 17.02 -15.48 -16.18
N ILE A 301 15.75 -15.52 -15.78
CA ILE A 301 15.05 -16.70 -15.22
C ILE A 301 13.91 -17.14 -16.13
#